data_AF-A0A1H4JQV7-F1
#
_entry.id   AF-A0A1H4JQV7-F1
#
_cell.length_a   1.000
_cell.length_b   1.000
_cell.length_c   1.000
_cell.angle_alpha   90.00
_cell.angle_beta   90.00
_cell.angle_gamma   90.00
#
_symmetry.space_group_name_H-M   'P 1'
#
loop_
_entity.id
_entity.type
_entity.pdbx_description
1 polymer ?
#
loop_
_entity_poly.entity_id
_entity_poly.type
_entity_poly.pdbx_seq_one_letter_code
_entity_poly.pdbx_strand_id
1 'polypeptide(L)'
;MTTIEGAAGLASRIRPVVQVLGGKFMTSPELAAVEAEVGLPPRSLYVRGRSAVLGDVPPKVAAELFGIFPHWLFDFVLPPATAALDASAAVRAYAESSARWSRVSLSAVPEPGRLAELLFHVVDAADASGLALFAGWKNAARPEGDVERLGFALMVFRELRGGLHFAALRALGLSVPEAVIADPEGGRARLLRTAWPEDAADELVAAAARKPDLRERWQRAEALTDDRIGELLASALTEAERAELDRRLAELATFAQVPALPTA
;
A
#
# COMPACT_ATOMS: atom_id res chain seq x y z
N MET A 1 19.58 -15.73 18.66
CA MET A 1 18.60 -16.32 17.71
C MET A 1 17.16 -15.86 17.98
N THR A 2 16.80 -15.46 19.21
CA THR A 2 15.44 -15.02 19.60
C THR A 2 14.98 -13.66 19.05
N THR A 3 15.90 -12.72 18.78
CA THR A 3 15.53 -11.34 18.38
C THR A 3 15.01 -11.24 16.94
N ILE A 4 15.49 -12.11 16.03
CA ILE A 4 15.08 -12.13 14.61
C ILE A 4 13.72 -12.83 14.45
N GLU A 5 13.48 -13.92 15.19
CA GLU A 5 12.18 -14.63 15.18
C GLU A 5 11.03 -13.73 15.69
N GLY A 6 11.28 -12.91 16.72
CA GLY A 6 10.30 -11.94 17.21
C GLY A 6 9.93 -10.86 16.18
N ALA A 7 10.92 -10.38 15.42
CA ALA A 7 10.72 -9.35 14.40
C ALA A 7 10.00 -9.89 13.15
N ALA A 8 10.32 -11.11 12.72
CA ALA A 8 9.61 -11.78 11.62
C ALA A 8 8.12 -12.02 11.98
N GLY A 9 7.84 -12.41 13.23
CA GLY A 9 6.47 -12.54 13.73
C GLY A 9 5.69 -11.22 13.69
N LEU A 10 6.32 -10.12 14.09
CA LEU A 10 5.71 -8.78 14.00
C LEU A 10 5.50 -8.33 12.55
N ALA A 11 6.46 -8.60 11.65
CA ALA A 11 6.34 -8.29 10.22
C ALA A 11 5.12 -8.97 9.56
N SER A 12 4.82 -10.21 9.95
CA SER A 12 3.61 -10.91 9.51
C SER A 12 2.33 -10.26 10.06
N ARG A 13 2.32 -9.85 11.34
CA ARG A 13 1.14 -9.24 11.99
C ARG A 13 0.85 -7.80 11.54
N ILE A 14 1.87 -7.02 11.19
CA ILE A 14 1.67 -5.66 10.69
C ILE A 14 1.03 -5.64 9.29
N ARG A 15 1.32 -6.65 8.45
CA ARG A 15 0.83 -6.77 7.07
C ARG A 15 -0.68 -6.53 6.93
N PRO A 16 -1.58 -7.31 7.56
CA PRO A 16 -3.03 -7.15 7.34
C PRO A 16 -3.51 -5.76 7.77
N VAL A 17 -2.96 -5.20 8.85
CA VAL A 17 -3.32 -3.88 9.36
C VAL A 17 -2.96 -2.80 8.35
N VAL A 18 -1.70 -2.75 7.91
CA VAL A 18 -1.23 -1.70 6.98
C VAL A 18 -1.82 -1.87 5.59
N GLN A 19 -2.00 -3.10 5.09
CA GLN A 19 -2.58 -3.32 3.76
C GLN A 19 -4.06 -2.93 3.72
N VAL A 20 -4.84 -3.31 4.74
CA VAL A 20 -6.28 -2.99 4.80
C VAL A 20 -6.46 -1.51 5.11
N LEU A 21 -5.92 -1.01 6.22
CA LEU A 21 -6.20 0.36 6.67
C LEU A 21 -5.47 1.41 5.85
N GLY A 22 -4.23 1.15 5.43
CA GLY A 22 -3.47 2.06 4.56
C GLY A 22 -4.06 2.20 3.15
N GLY A 23 -4.96 1.30 2.73
CA GLY A 23 -5.67 1.37 1.45
C GLY A 23 -7.15 1.75 1.54
N LYS A 24 -7.77 1.71 2.73
CA LYS A 24 -9.24 1.78 2.88
C LYS A 24 -9.84 3.11 2.42
N PHE A 25 -9.12 4.22 2.64
CA PHE A 25 -9.56 5.54 2.17
C PHE A 25 -9.56 5.65 0.63
N MET A 26 -8.79 4.82 -0.09
CA MET A 26 -8.65 4.91 -1.56
C MET A 26 -9.96 4.60 -2.32
N THR A 27 -10.94 4.05 -1.61
CA THR A 27 -12.28 3.72 -2.12
C THR A 27 -13.38 4.28 -1.24
N SER A 28 -13.09 5.28 -0.39
CA SER A 28 -14.03 5.78 0.60
C SER A 28 -14.87 6.96 0.10
N PRO A 29 -16.00 7.27 0.75
CA PRO A 29 -16.78 8.47 0.45
C PRO A 29 -15.98 9.76 0.64
N GLU A 30 -15.03 9.80 1.58
CA GLU A 30 -14.20 10.97 1.83
C GLU A 30 -13.27 11.28 0.66
N LEU A 31 -12.70 10.26 0.02
CA LEU A 31 -11.92 10.46 -1.22
C LEU A 31 -12.82 10.98 -2.35
N ALA A 32 -14.01 10.42 -2.52
CA ALA A 32 -14.96 10.89 -3.53
C ALA A 32 -15.42 12.35 -3.29
N ALA A 33 -15.57 12.75 -2.02
CA ALA A 33 -15.89 14.12 -1.66
C ALA A 33 -14.76 15.09 -2.03
N VAL A 34 -13.50 14.73 -1.73
CA VAL A 34 -12.36 15.57 -2.12
C VAL A 34 -12.20 15.63 -3.63
N GLU A 35 -12.41 14.51 -4.35
CA GLU A 35 -12.42 14.49 -5.82
C GLU A 35 -13.41 15.51 -6.39
N ALA A 36 -14.65 15.53 -5.88
CA ALA A 36 -15.66 16.49 -6.30
C ALA A 36 -15.24 17.95 -6.02
N GLU A 37 -14.64 18.23 -4.86
CA GLU A 37 -14.16 19.57 -4.49
C GLU A 37 -13.04 20.08 -5.41
N VAL A 38 -12.16 19.18 -5.88
CA VAL A 38 -11.07 19.51 -6.81
C VAL A 38 -11.43 19.32 -8.28
N GLY A 39 -12.71 19.09 -8.59
CA GLY A 39 -13.21 18.99 -9.96
C GLY A 39 -12.79 17.71 -10.70
N LEU A 40 -12.46 16.64 -9.97
CA LEU A 40 -12.08 15.35 -10.54
C LEU A 40 -13.24 14.33 -10.51
N PRO A 41 -13.36 13.46 -11.53
CA PRO A 41 -14.28 12.33 -11.48
C PRO A 41 -13.93 11.33 -10.36
N PRO A 42 -14.90 10.53 -9.89
CA PRO A 42 -14.64 9.50 -8.88
C PRO A 42 -13.49 8.55 -9.24
N ARG A 43 -12.67 8.19 -8.23
CA ARG A 43 -11.47 7.33 -8.31
C ARG A 43 -10.26 7.92 -9.05
N SER A 44 -10.34 9.16 -9.54
CA SER A 44 -9.21 9.86 -10.15
C SER A 44 -8.06 10.07 -9.18
N LEU A 45 -8.31 10.43 -7.91
CA LEU A 45 -7.27 10.65 -6.91
C LEU A 45 -6.55 9.36 -6.51
N TYR A 46 -7.16 8.18 -6.64
CA TYR A 46 -6.41 6.93 -6.47
C TYR A 46 -5.30 6.81 -7.53
N VAL A 47 -5.54 7.20 -8.77
CA VAL A 47 -4.49 7.17 -9.81
C VAL A 47 -3.62 8.43 -9.75
N ARG A 48 -4.21 9.60 -9.96
CA ARG A 48 -3.52 10.90 -10.00
C ARG A 48 -2.92 11.27 -8.66
N GLY A 49 -3.71 11.27 -7.60
CA GLY A 49 -3.27 11.67 -6.26
C GLY A 49 -2.12 10.81 -5.74
N ARG A 50 -2.27 9.48 -5.82
CA ARG A 50 -1.23 8.53 -5.38
C ARG A 50 0.07 8.61 -6.18
N SER A 51 0.01 8.86 -7.50
CA SER A 51 1.20 8.96 -8.36
C SER A 51 1.87 10.34 -8.37
N ALA A 52 1.13 11.40 -7.99
CA ALA A 52 1.59 12.78 -8.09
C ALA A 52 2.79 13.13 -7.22
N VAL A 53 3.14 12.33 -6.21
CA VAL A 53 4.40 12.48 -5.46
C VAL A 53 5.65 12.28 -6.34
N LEU A 54 5.48 11.75 -7.56
CA LEU A 54 6.52 11.62 -8.58
C LEU A 54 6.43 12.69 -9.68
N GLY A 55 5.56 13.69 -9.51
CA GLY A 55 5.25 14.69 -10.53
C GLY A 55 4.29 14.17 -11.61
N ASP A 56 4.48 14.66 -12.83
CA ASP A 56 3.64 14.30 -13.98
C ASP A 56 4.25 13.14 -14.76
N VAL A 57 4.18 11.96 -14.16
CA VAL A 57 4.67 10.72 -14.75
C VAL A 57 3.83 10.29 -15.97
N PRO A 58 4.44 9.74 -17.03
CA PRO A 58 3.67 9.19 -18.15
C PRO A 58 2.71 8.07 -17.68
N PRO A 59 1.50 7.96 -18.26
CA PRO A 59 0.51 6.96 -17.84
C PRO A 59 1.02 5.52 -17.76
N LYS A 60 1.79 5.08 -18.75
CA LYS A 60 2.39 3.73 -18.76
C LYS A 60 3.38 3.51 -17.63
N VAL A 61 4.15 4.55 -17.25
CA VAL A 61 5.08 4.47 -16.10
C VAL A 61 4.30 4.36 -14.80
N ALA A 62 3.23 5.16 -14.63
CA ALA A 62 2.35 5.04 -13.48
C ALA A 62 1.71 3.65 -13.38
N ALA A 63 1.33 3.06 -14.52
CA ALA A 63 0.77 1.72 -14.56
C ALA A 63 1.76 0.65 -14.08
N GLU A 64 3.01 0.71 -14.51
CA GLU A 64 4.08 -0.19 -14.02
C GLU A 64 4.34 -0.03 -12.52
N LEU A 65 4.33 1.19 -12.01
CA LEU A 65 4.52 1.47 -10.58
C LEU A 65 3.38 0.93 -9.71
N PHE A 66 2.15 0.88 -10.22
CA PHE A 66 1.01 0.32 -9.51
C PHE A 66 0.93 -1.21 -9.70
N GLY A 67 1.32 -1.71 -10.87
CA GLY A 67 1.48 -3.13 -11.22
C GLY A 67 0.20 -3.97 -11.31
N ILE A 68 -0.85 -3.62 -10.58
CA ILE A 68 -2.07 -4.43 -10.41
C ILE A 68 -3.16 -4.14 -11.44
N PHE A 69 -3.07 -2.99 -12.10
CA PHE A 69 -4.08 -2.47 -13.03
C PHE A 69 -3.55 -2.50 -14.47
N PRO A 70 -4.42 -2.67 -15.47
CA PRO A 70 -4.01 -2.64 -16.87
C PRO A 70 -3.64 -1.22 -17.33
N HIS A 71 -2.75 -1.11 -18.32
CA HIS A 71 -2.26 0.18 -18.84
C HIS A 71 -3.38 1.11 -19.33
N TRP A 72 -4.41 0.56 -19.98
CA TRP A 72 -5.51 1.36 -20.54
C TRP A 72 -6.20 2.23 -19.48
N LEU A 73 -6.27 1.75 -18.23
CA LEU A 73 -6.89 2.49 -17.13
C LEU A 73 -6.13 3.79 -16.84
N PHE A 74 -4.79 3.74 -16.90
CA PHE A 74 -3.97 4.95 -16.70
C PHE A 74 -4.02 5.86 -17.90
N ASP A 75 -4.00 5.31 -19.11
CA ASP A 75 -4.15 6.10 -20.35
C ASP A 75 -5.50 6.85 -20.36
N PHE A 76 -6.54 6.26 -19.76
CA PHE A 76 -7.85 6.89 -19.61
C PHE A 76 -7.91 7.94 -18.49
N VAL A 77 -7.41 7.60 -17.29
CA VAL A 77 -7.61 8.44 -16.09
C VAL A 77 -6.57 9.55 -15.96
N LEU A 78 -5.29 9.26 -16.22
CA LEU A 78 -4.20 10.13 -15.80
C LEU A 78 -4.09 11.42 -16.65
N PRO A 79 -4.22 11.41 -17.99
CA PRO A 79 -4.12 12.64 -18.78
C PRO A 79 -5.13 13.73 -18.39
N PRO A 80 -6.46 13.48 -18.34
CA PRO A 80 -7.41 14.52 -17.94
C PRO A 80 -7.22 14.96 -16.49
N ALA A 81 -6.90 14.04 -15.57
CA ALA A 81 -6.66 14.39 -14.17
C ALA A 81 -5.41 15.24 -13.97
N THR A 82 -4.36 15.01 -14.77
CA THR A 82 -3.12 15.81 -14.75
C THR A 82 -3.36 17.20 -15.32
N ALA A 83 -4.19 17.33 -16.35
CA ALA A 83 -4.59 18.64 -16.91
C ALA A 83 -5.46 19.45 -15.94
N ALA A 84 -6.29 18.78 -15.12
CA ALA A 84 -7.18 19.43 -14.17
C ALA A 84 -6.51 19.80 -12.84
N LEU A 85 -5.55 19.00 -12.37
CA LEU A 85 -4.96 19.15 -11.04
C LEU A 85 -3.44 18.92 -11.10
N ASP A 86 -2.68 19.97 -10.79
CA ASP A 86 -1.22 19.91 -10.72
C ASP A 86 -0.74 18.92 -9.65
N ALA A 87 0.52 18.49 -9.75
CA ALA A 87 1.03 17.41 -8.91
C ALA A 87 1.00 17.77 -7.41
N SER A 88 1.35 19.01 -7.07
CA SER A 88 1.38 19.47 -5.69
C SER A 88 -0.03 19.50 -5.08
N ALA A 89 -1.01 19.99 -5.84
CA ALA A 89 -2.41 20.00 -5.45
C ALA A 89 -3.00 18.58 -5.37
N ALA A 90 -2.63 17.69 -6.27
CA ALA A 90 -3.05 16.28 -6.24
C ALA A 90 -2.51 15.53 -5.01
N VAL A 91 -1.24 15.76 -4.63
CA VAL A 91 -0.67 15.21 -3.39
C VAL A 91 -1.42 15.72 -2.17
N ARG A 92 -1.70 17.04 -2.08
CA ARG A 92 -2.48 17.62 -0.99
C ARG A 92 -3.90 17.05 -0.93
N ALA A 93 -4.58 16.94 -2.06
CA ALA A 93 -5.94 16.39 -2.13
C ALA A 93 -6.00 14.92 -1.69
N TYR A 94 -5.02 14.12 -2.10
CA TYR A 94 -4.93 12.71 -1.68
C TYR A 94 -4.63 12.57 -0.18
N ALA A 95 -3.71 13.38 0.35
CA ALA A 95 -3.43 13.44 1.78
C ALA A 95 -4.66 13.91 2.58
N GLU A 96 -5.42 14.89 2.07
CA GLU A 96 -6.65 15.36 2.71
C GLU A 96 -7.75 14.29 2.68
N SER A 97 -7.84 13.48 1.63
CA SER A 97 -8.75 12.33 1.57
C SER A 97 -8.43 11.33 2.68
N SER A 98 -7.13 11.01 2.86
CA SER A 98 -6.67 10.16 3.97
C SER A 98 -6.97 10.79 5.33
N ALA A 99 -6.76 12.09 5.49
CA ALA A 99 -7.03 12.83 6.72
C ALA A 99 -8.52 12.79 7.11
N ARG A 100 -9.42 13.09 6.16
CA ARG A 100 -10.88 13.02 6.38
C ARG A 100 -11.33 11.62 6.75
N TRP A 101 -10.86 10.61 6.00
CA TRP A 101 -11.17 9.22 6.31
C TRP A 101 -10.68 8.82 7.71
N SER A 102 -9.51 9.30 8.11
CA SER A 102 -8.93 9.03 9.43
C SER A 102 -9.76 9.64 10.55
N ARG A 103 -10.21 10.89 10.41
CA ARG A 103 -11.11 11.54 11.38
C ARG A 103 -12.41 10.78 11.58
N VAL A 104 -12.95 10.16 10.53
CA VAL A 104 -14.17 9.36 10.62
C VAL A 104 -13.88 7.96 11.19
N SER A 105 -12.88 7.28 10.64
CA SER A 105 -12.70 5.84 10.83
C SER A 105 -11.76 5.48 11.97
N LEU A 106 -10.91 6.41 12.44
CA LEU A 106 -9.86 6.17 13.42
C LEU A 106 -9.96 7.08 14.67
N SER A 107 -11.01 7.91 14.79
CA SER A 107 -11.14 8.89 15.87
C SER A 107 -11.21 8.31 17.28
N ALA A 108 -11.67 7.06 17.41
CA ALA A 108 -11.76 6.35 18.69
C ALA A 108 -10.54 5.47 18.99
N VAL A 109 -9.48 5.53 18.15
CA VAL A 109 -8.22 4.85 18.44
C VAL A 109 -7.52 5.56 19.60
N PRO A 110 -7.10 4.85 20.67
CA PRO A 110 -6.36 5.45 21.76
C PRO A 110 -4.94 5.85 21.33
N GLU A 111 -4.52 7.05 21.72
CA GLU A 111 -3.17 7.61 21.46
C GLU A 111 -2.69 7.44 20.00
N PRO A 112 -3.48 7.88 18.99
CA PRO A 112 -3.16 7.63 17.59
C PRO A 112 -1.82 8.26 17.18
N GLY A 113 -1.44 9.38 17.80
CA GLY A 113 -0.17 10.07 17.59
C GLY A 113 1.05 9.22 17.92
N ARG A 114 0.98 8.38 18.98
CA ARG A 114 2.07 7.50 19.40
C ARG A 114 2.21 6.30 18.47
N LEU A 115 1.11 5.71 18.02
CA LEU A 115 1.17 4.65 17.00
C LEU A 115 1.71 5.21 15.68
N ALA A 116 1.29 6.41 15.27
CA ALA A 116 1.84 7.07 14.09
C ALA A 116 3.34 7.33 14.21
N GLU A 117 3.83 7.79 15.36
CA GLU A 117 5.25 7.99 15.64
C GLU A 117 6.08 6.71 15.45
N LEU A 118 5.65 5.58 16.04
CA LEU A 118 6.34 4.29 15.90
C LEU A 118 6.41 3.83 14.44
N LEU A 119 5.31 3.99 13.67
CA LEU A 119 5.30 3.69 12.24
C LEU A 119 6.23 4.62 11.45
N PHE A 120 6.27 5.90 11.81
CA PHE A 120 7.16 6.86 11.15
C PHE A 120 8.63 6.61 11.44
N HIS A 121 9.02 6.15 12.63
CA HIS A 121 10.41 5.73 12.89
C HIS A 121 10.89 4.67 11.88
N VAL A 122 10.03 3.70 11.57
CA VAL A 122 10.34 2.66 10.56
C VAL A 122 10.38 3.24 9.15
N VAL A 123 9.39 4.05 8.78
CA VAL A 123 9.33 4.75 7.48
C VAL A 123 10.57 5.61 7.27
N ASP A 124 11.01 6.34 8.30
CA ASP A 124 12.15 7.26 8.25
C ASP A 124 13.48 6.53 8.18
N ALA A 125 13.61 5.37 8.85
CA ALA A 125 14.79 4.52 8.75
C ALA A 125 14.93 3.77 7.41
N ALA A 126 13.82 3.49 6.71
CA ALA A 126 13.85 2.67 5.49
C ALA A 126 14.54 3.36 4.30
N ASP A 127 15.45 2.64 3.63
CA ASP A 127 15.99 3.08 2.34
C ASP A 127 14.90 3.05 1.26
N ALA A 128 14.68 4.18 0.60
CA ALA A 128 13.65 4.33 -0.42
C ALA A 128 14.17 4.06 -1.84
N SER A 129 15.47 3.76 -2.00
CA SER A 129 16.09 3.46 -3.29
C SER A 129 15.38 2.31 -4.00
N GLY A 130 14.92 2.54 -5.23
CA GLY A 130 14.16 1.57 -6.01
C GLY A 130 12.68 1.45 -5.63
N LEU A 131 12.20 2.19 -4.62
CA LEU A 131 10.82 2.15 -4.13
C LEU A 131 10.10 3.47 -4.45
N ALA A 132 9.91 3.80 -5.73
CA ALA A 132 9.57 5.16 -6.17
C ALA A 132 8.34 5.78 -5.47
N LEU A 133 7.20 5.10 -5.42
CA LEU A 133 6.00 5.63 -4.74
C LEU A 133 6.26 5.86 -3.25
N PHE A 134 6.93 4.91 -2.58
CA PHE A 134 7.33 5.09 -1.19
C PHE A 134 8.30 6.26 -1.02
N ALA A 135 9.29 6.42 -1.89
CA ALA A 135 10.23 7.54 -1.86
C ALA A 135 9.51 8.89 -1.94
N GLY A 136 8.53 9.01 -2.84
CA GLY A 136 7.70 10.21 -2.94
C GLY A 136 6.87 10.46 -1.68
N TRP A 137 6.12 9.46 -1.21
CA TRP A 137 5.24 9.60 -0.05
C TRP A 137 5.97 9.76 1.29
N LYS A 138 7.16 9.15 1.44
CA LYS A 138 8.05 9.35 2.60
C LYS A 138 8.46 10.82 2.77
N ASN A 139 8.66 11.53 1.65
CA ASN A 139 9.11 12.92 1.62
C ASN A 139 7.95 13.94 1.46
N ALA A 140 6.71 13.47 1.37
CA ALA A 140 5.55 14.35 1.33
C ALA A 140 5.28 14.98 2.71
N ALA A 141 4.63 16.15 2.71
CA ALA A 141 4.24 16.83 3.95
C ALA A 141 3.31 15.95 4.78
N ARG A 142 3.65 15.76 6.06
CA ARG A 142 2.82 15.00 7.01
C ARG A 142 1.71 15.89 7.57
N PRO A 143 0.51 15.33 7.86
CA PRO A 143 -0.49 16.03 8.64
C PRO A 143 0.03 16.41 10.03
N GLU A 144 -0.53 17.45 10.64
CA GLU A 144 -0.18 17.87 12.01
C GLU A 144 -1.01 17.14 13.07
N GLY A 145 -2.29 16.85 12.78
CA GLY A 145 -3.20 16.19 13.72
C GLY A 145 -2.88 14.71 13.92
N ASP A 146 -3.00 14.23 15.16
CA ASP A 146 -2.55 12.88 15.54
C ASP A 146 -3.30 11.75 14.82
N VAL A 147 -4.62 11.88 14.62
CA VAL A 147 -5.41 10.83 13.94
C VAL A 147 -5.13 10.81 12.44
N GLU A 148 -4.94 11.98 11.83
CA GLU A 148 -4.54 12.13 10.43
C GLU A 148 -3.13 11.59 10.21
N ARG A 149 -2.21 11.86 11.13
CA ARG A 149 -0.85 11.29 11.12
C ARG A 149 -0.88 9.78 11.12
N LEU A 150 -1.77 9.15 11.90
CA LEU A 150 -1.92 7.69 11.91
C LEU A 150 -2.36 7.15 10.55
N GLY A 151 -3.43 7.70 9.96
CA GLY A 151 -3.87 7.26 8.63
C GLY A 151 -2.83 7.47 7.54
N PHE A 152 -2.13 8.60 7.59
CA PHE A 152 -1.02 8.88 6.69
C PHE A 152 0.13 7.88 6.88
N ALA A 153 0.55 7.61 8.13
CA ALA A 153 1.60 6.64 8.43
C ALA A 153 1.25 5.23 7.91
N LEU A 154 0.00 4.78 8.08
CA LEU A 154 -0.48 3.51 7.56
C LEU A 154 -0.40 3.45 6.03
N MET A 155 -0.77 4.52 5.33
CA MET A 155 -0.66 4.63 3.88
C MET A 155 0.80 4.60 3.42
N VAL A 156 1.69 5.38 4.03
CA VAL A 156 3.11 5.39 3.66
C VAL A 156 3.77 4.04 3.93
N PHE A 157 3.44 3.39 5.06
CA PHE A 157 3.94 2.04 5.37
C PHE A 157 3.42 1.01 4.37
N ARG A 158 2.18 1.16 3.90
CA ARG A 158 1.64 0.34 2.80
C ARG A 158 2.45 0.52 1.52
N GLU A 159 2.85 1.75 1.17
CA GLU A 159 3.73 1.99 0.02
C GLU A 159 5.12 1.37 0.21
N LEU A 160 5.71 1.46 1.41
CA LEU A 160 6.96 0.78 1.76
C LEU A 160 6.86 -0.72 1.51
N ARG A 161 5.86 -1.37 2.10
CA ARG A 161 5.65 -2.81 1.96
C ARG A 161 5.36 -3.18 0.51
N GLY A 162 4.53 -2.42 -0.20
CA GLY A 162 4.20 -2.65 -1.60
C GLY A 162 5.43 -2.60 -2.50
N GLY A 163 6.29 -1.59 -2.31
CA GLY A 163 7.55 -1.47 -3.04
C GLY A 163 8.49 -2.66 -2.79
N LEU A 164 8.71 -3.02 -1.52
CA LEU A 164 9.53 -4.18 -1.16
C LEU A 164 8.96 -5.48 -1.75
N HIS A 165 7.64 -5.64 -1.71
CA HIS A 165 6.97 -6.81 -2.27
C HIS A 165 7.14 -6.89 -3.80
N PHE A 166 7.01 -5.77 -4.51
CA PHE A 166 7.22 -5.74 -5.96
C PHE A 166 8.68 -6.07 -6.33
N ALA A 167 9.64 -5.58 -5.55
CA ALA A 167 11.04 -5.94 -5.70
C ALA A 167 11.27 -7.45 -5.46
N ALA A 168 10.68 -8.02 -4.40
CA ALA A 168 10.75 -9.44 -4.09
C ALA A 168 10.14 -10.32 -5.21
N LEU A 169 8.97 -9.92 -5.73
CA LEU A 169 8.33 -10.58 -6.87
C LEU A 169 9.26 -10.59 -8.08
N ARG A 170 9.85 -9.43 -8.44
CA ARG A 170 10.81 -9.35 -9.56
C ARG A 170 12.04 -10.24 -9.34
N ALA A 171 12.63 -10.23 -8.15
CA ALA A 171 13.78 -11.06 -7.82
C ALA A 171 13.49 -12.57 -7.95
N LEU A 172 12.24 -12.97 -7.73
CA LEU A 172 11.77 -14.35 -7.86
C LEU A 172 11.15 -14.65 -9.24
N GLY A 173 11.29 -13.74 -10.20
CA GLY A 173 10.81 -13.93 -11.57
C GLY A 173 9.30 -13.92 -11.71
N LEU A 174 8.60 -13.15 -10.86
CA LEU A 174 7.16 -12.97 -10.90
C LEU A 174 6.74 -11.58 -11.36
N SER A 175 5.88 -11.60 -12.38
CA SER A 175 4.72 -10.76 -12.62
C SER A 175 4.02 -10.13 -11.41
N VAL A 176 3.54 -8.88 -11.44
CA VAL A 176 2.56 -8.43 -10.43
C VAL A 176 1.20 -9.03 -10.77
N PRO A 177 0.75 -9.03 -12.04
CA PRO A 177 -0.41 -9.81 -12.46
C PRO A 177 -0.27 -11.32 -12.17
N GLU A 178 0.91 -11.93 -12.38
CA GLU A 178 1.12 -13.34 -12.01
C GLU A 178 1.00 -13.54 -10.49
N ALA A 179 1.48 -12.61 -9.67
CA ALA A 179 1.31 -12.65 -8.22
C ALA A 179 -0.17 -12.51 -7.81
N VAL A 180 -0.93 -11.64 -8.48
CA VAL A 180 -2.38 -11.53 -8.28
C VAL A 180 -3.09 -12.85 -8.63
N ILE A 181 -2.62 -13.58 -9.64
CA ILE A 181 -3.18 -14.90 -9.98
C ILE A 181 -2.81 -15.95 -8.93
N ALA A 182 -1.59 -15.91 -8.40
CA ALA A 182 -1.07 -16.86 -7.42
C ALA A 182 -1.64 -16.68 -6.01
N ASP A 183 -2.07 -15.45 -5.68
CA ASP A 183 -2.69 -15.08 -4.40
C ASP A 183 -3.95 -15.93 -4.14
N PRO A 184 -4.07 -16.60 -2.97
CA PRO A 184 -5.27 -17.37 -2.60
C PRO A 184 -6.59 -16.59 -2.67
N GLU A 185 -6.58 -15.27 -2.45
CA GLU A 185 -7.76 -14.40 -2.55
C GLU A 185 -7.88 -13.70 -3.91
N GLY A 186 -6.96 -14.01 -4.82
CA GLY A 186 -6.77 -13.38 -6.11
C GLY A 186 -7.41 -14.13 -7.28
N GLY A 187 -6.59 -14.49 -8.28
CA GLY A 187 -7.02 -15.18 -9.48
C GLY A 187 -7.73 -14.31 -10.51
N ARG A 188 -8.35 -14.96 -11.51
CA ARG A 188 -9.06 -14.29 -12.62
C ARG A 188 -10.09 -13.28 -12.11
N ALA A 189 -10.87 -13.64 -11.10
CA ALA A 189 -11.91 -12.77 -10.55
C ALA A 189 -11.35 -11.46 -10.01
N ARG A 190 -10.13 -11.47 -9.43
CA ARG A 190 -9.46 -10.27 -8.96
C ARG A 190 -8.95 -9.40 -10.11
N LEU A 191 -8.45 -9.99 -11.19
CA LEU A 191 -8.08 -9.25 -12.42
C LEU A 191 -9.28 -8.50 -12.99
N LEU A 192 -10.43 -9.16 -13.12
CA LEU A 192 -11.65 -8.50 -13.62
C LEU A 192 -12.12 -7.36 -12.71
N ARG A 193 -12.08 -7.55 -11.38
CA ARG A 193 -12.38 -6.47 -10.41
C ARG A 193 -11.39 -5.30 -10.46
N THR A 194 -10.20 -5.51 -11.04
CA THR A 194 -9.17 -4.49 -11.26
C THR A 194 -9.11 -4.04 -12.72
N ALA A 195 -10.24 -4.12 -13.41
CA ALA A 195 -10.49 -3.55 -14.73
C ALA A 195 -9.71 -4.21 -15.88
N TRP A 196 -9.10 -5.38 -15.68
CA TRP A 196 -8.55 -6.16 -16.78
C TRP A 196 -9.68 -6.62 -17.72
N PRO A 197 -9.55 -6.41 -19.04
CA PRO A 197 -10.41 -7.02 -20.03
C PRO A 197 -10.43 -8.55 -19.91
N GLU A 198 -11.53 -9.19 -20.28
CA GLU A 198 -11.69 -10.65 -20.11
C GLU A 198 -10.63 -11.45 -20.86
N ASP A 199 -10.39 -11.09 -22.13
CA ASP A 199 -9.38 -11.68 -22.99
C ASP A 199 -7.97 -11.52 -22.41
N ALA A 200 -7.61 -10.31 -21.98
CA ALA A 200 -6.32 -10.06 -21.33
C ALA A 200 -6.16 -10.82 -20.00
N ALA A 201 -7.23 -10.94 -19.21
CA ALA A 201 -7.21 -11.72 -17.97
C ALA A 201 -7.02 -13.22 -18.26
N ASP A 202 -7.67 -13.75 -19.30
CA ASP A 202 -7.53 -15.15 -19.71
C ASP A 202 -6.12 -15.45 -20.22
N GLU A 203 -5.53 -14.55 -21.01
CA GLU A 203 -4.14 -14.66 -21.44
C GLU A 203 -3.15 -14.66 -20.28
N LEU A 204 -3.34 -13.78 -19.28
CA LEU A 204 -2.52 -13.74 -18.08
C LEU A 204 -2.62 -15.03 -17.26
N VAL A 205 -3.84 -15.58 -17.10
CA VAL A 205 -4.05 -16.86 -16.41
C VAL A 205 -3.36 -17.99 -17.16
N ALA A 206 -3.50 -18.06 -18.49
CA ALA A 206 -2.81 -19.05 -19.32
C ALA A 206 -1.28 -18.90 -19.27
N ALA A 207 -0.76 -17.67 -19.18
CA ALA A 207 0.66 -17.40 -18.98
C ALA A 207 1.15 -17.88 -17.62
N ALA A 208 0.42 -17.55 -16.55
CA ALA A 208 0.73 -17.96 -15.19
C ALA A 208 0.72 -19.50 -15.03
N ALA A 209 -0.23 -20.19 -15.69
CA ALA A 209 -0.31 -21.66 -15.68
C ALA A 209 0.91 -22.36 -16.30
N ARG A 210 1.69 -21.67 -17.16
CA ARG A 210 2.95 -22.20 -17.71
C ARG A 210 4.11 -22.19 -16.72
N LYS A 211 3.91 -21.63 -15.52
CA LYS A 211 4.91 -21.55 -14.44
C LYS A 211 4.51 -22.51 -13.31
N PRO A 212 4.99 -23.76 -13.31
CA PRO A 212 4.52 -24.79 -12.37
C PRO A 212 4.87 -24.48 -10.90
N ASP A 213 5.89 -23.66 -10.66
CA ASP A 213 6.34 -23.21 -9.34
C ASP A 213 5.78 -21.80 -8.97
N LEU A 214 4.74 -21.32 -9.67
CA LEU A 214 4.15 -19.98 -9.47
C LEU A 214 3.80 -19.70 -8.01
N ARG A 215 3.08 -20.63 -7.35
CA ARG A 215 2.64 -20.47 -5.96
C ARG A 215 3.81 -20.52 -4.97
N GLU A 216 4.81 -21.37 -5.22
CA GLU A 216 6.03 -21.42 -4.40
C GLU A 216 6.81 -20.10 -4.50
N ARG A 217 6.99 -19.56 -5.71
CA ARG A 217 7.62 -18.24 -5.92
C ARG A 217 6.86 -17.14 -5.20
N TRP A 218 5.52 -17.18 -5.22
CA TRP A 218 4.68 -16.21 -4.54
C TRP A 218 4.86 -16.28 -3.01
N GLN A 219 4.82 -17.49 -2.43
CA GLN A 219 5.08 -17.69 -1.00
C GLN A 219 6.47 -17.21 -0.58
N ARG A 220 7.49 -17.47 -1.41
CA ARG A 220 8.86 -16.98 -1.19
C ARG A 220 8.95 -15.46 -1.29
N ALA A 221 8.17 -14.82 -2.15
CA ALA A 221 8.13 -13.37 -2.25
C ALA A 221 7.49 -12.73 -1.01
N GLU A 222 6.43 -13.35 -0.47
CA GLU A 222 5.83 -12.94 0.80
C GLU A 222 6.82 -13.07 1.96
N ALA A 223 7.48 -14.22 2.08
CA ALA A 223 8.50 -14.46 3.11
C ALA A 223 9.65 -13.44 3.02
N LEU A 224 10.18 -13.20 1.80
CA LEU A 224 11.24 -12.21 1.60
C LEU A 224 10.78 -10.79 1.96
N THR A 225 9.53 -10.44 1.66
CA THR A 225 8.94 -9.15 2.05
C THR A 225 8.88 -9.03 3.57
N ASP A 226 8.41 -10.07 4.26
CA ASP A 226 8.33 -10.10 5.73
C ASP A 226 9.72 -10.03 6.37
N ASP A 227 10.72 -10.73 5.82
CA ASP A 227 12.11 -10.66 6.30
C ASP A 227 12.65 -9.24 6.19
N ARG A 228 12.45 -8.54 5.06
CA ARG A 228 12.91 -7.15 4.89
C ARG A 228 12.21 -6.20 5.86
N ILE A 229 10.91 -6.35 6.07
CA ILE A 229 10.17 -5.55 7.06
C ILE A 229 10.65 -5.86 8.48
N GLY A 230 10.90 -7.14 8.81
CA GLY A 230 11.41 -7.57 10.10
C GLY A 230 12.80 -6.99 10.42
N GLU A 231 13.71 -7.00 9.44
CA GLU A 231 15.03 -6.36 9.57
C GLU A 231 14.89 -4.85 9.83
N LEU A 232 14.03 -4.15 9.08
CA LEU A 232 13.78 -2.73 9.28
C LEU A 232 13.18 -2.42 10.66
N LEU A 233 12.22 -3.22 11.12
CA LEU A 233 11.66 -3.10 12.47
C LEU A 233 12.74 -3.31 13.54
N ALA A 234 13.62 -4.29 13.34
CA ALA A 234 14.70 -4.57 14.28
C ALA A 234 15.75 -3.45 14.35
N SER A 235 16.03 -2.79 13.22
CA SER A 235 17.00 -1.69 13.15
C SER A 235 16.43 -0.33 13.58
N ALA A 236 15.16 -0.06 13.29
CA ALA A 236 14.54 1.24 13.49
C ALA A 236 13.97 1.46 14.90
N LEU A 237 13.58 0.37 15.57
CA LEU A 237 12.91 0.41 16.87
C LEU A 237 13.70 -0.39 17.90
N THR A 238 13.64 0.04 19.16
CA THR A 238 14.10 -0.78 20.30
C THR A 238 13.17 -1.97 20.53
N GLU A 239 13.60 -2.93 21.36
CA GLU A 239 12.75 -4.08 21.72
C GLU A 239 11.45 -3.65 22.43
N ALA A 240 11.54 -2.66 23.31
CA ALA A 240 10.37 -2.10 23.99
C ALA A 240 9.39 -1.44 23.02
N GLU A 241 9.90 -0.65 22.06
CA GLU A 241 9.09 -0.02 21.03
C GLU A 241 8.45 -1.03 20.07
N ARG A 242 9.17 -2.11 19.70
CA ARG A 242 8.57 -3.19 18.90
C ARG A 242 7.44 -3.88 19.65
N ALA A 243 7.61 -4.15 20.95
CA ALA A 243 6.55 -4.73 21.76
C ALA A 243 5.36 -3.78 21.94
N GLU A 244 5.61 -2.46 22.04
CA GLU A 244 4.56 -1.45 22.07
C GLU A 244 3.80 -1.39 20.74
N LEU A 245 4.53 -1.34 19.61
CA LEU A 245 3.95 -1.33 18.27
C LEU A 245 3.07 -2.56 18.04
N ASP A 246 3.54 -3.75 18.41
CA ASP A 246 2.78 -4.99 18.27
C ASP A 246 1.44 -4.94 19.02
N ARG A 247 1.45 -4.50 20.29
CA ARG A 247 0.23 -4.35 21.10
C ARG A 247 -0.74 -3.36 20.47
N ARG A 248 -0.26 -2.17 20.08
CA ARG A 248 -1.09 -1.12 19.49
C ARG A 248 -1.66 -1.53 18.13
N LEU A 249 -0.91 -2.28 17.32
CA LEU A 249 -1.42 -2.83 16.05
C LEU A 249 -2.50 -3.89 16.29
N ALA A 250 -2.36 -4.73 17.32
CA ALA A 250 -3.40 -5.70 17.68
C ALA A 250 -4.69 -5.02 18.17
N GLU A 251 -4.57 -3.96 18.97
CA GLU A 251 -5.70 -3.12 19.40
C GLU A 251 -6.37 -2.44 18.21
N LEU A 252 -5.58 -1.85 17.29
CA LEU A 252 -6.09 -1.22 16.07
C LEU A 252 -6.78 -2.23 15.15
N ALA A 253 -6.21 -3.42 14.98
CA ALA A 253 -6.81 -4.50 14.18
C ALA A 253 -8.17 -4.91 14.74
N THR A 254 -8.27 -5.05 16.06
CA THR A 254 -9.52 -5.36 16.76
C THR A 254 -10.55 -4.25 16.60
N PHE A 255 -10.14 -3.00 16.84
CA PHE A 255 -10.97 -1.82 16.70
C PHE A 255 -11.56 -1.68 15.29
N ALA A 256 -10.71 -1.82 14.26
CA ALA A 256 -11.10 -1.64 12.87
C ALA A 256 -11.65 -2.91 12.20
N GLN A 257 -11.79 -4.00 12.97
CA GLN A 257 -12.27 -5.31 12.50
C GLN A 257 -11.47 -5.81 11.29
N VAL A 258 -10.14 -5.65 11.33
CA VAL A 258 -9.25 -6.14 10.28
C VAL A 258 -9.27 -7.68 10.33
N PRO A 259 -9.63 -8.37 9.24
CA PRO A 259 -9.63 -9.82 9.22
C PRO A 259 -8.22 -10.36 9.45
N ALA A 260 -8.11 -11.48 10.16
CA ALA A 260 -6.86 -12.21 10.28
C ALA A 260 -6.39 -12.68 8.89
N LEU A 261 -5.08 -12.75 8.67
CA LEU A 261 -4.57 -13.36 7.45
C LEU A 261 -5.09 -14.80 7.32
N PRO A 262 -5.52 -15.24 6.13
CA PRO A 262 -5.75 -16.66 5.88
C PRO A 262 -4.49 -17.45 6.25
N THR A 263 -4.65 -18.59 6.92
CA THR A 263 -3.54 -19.53 7.09
C THR A 263 -3.18 -20.08 5.71
N ALA A 264 -1.92 -19.89 5.32
CA ALA A 264 -1.38 -20.28 4.01
C ALA A 264 -1.33 -21.80 3.82
#